data_AF-A0A7S6N1V1-F1
#
_entry.id   AF-A0A7S6N1V1-F1
#
_cell.length_a   1.000
_cell.length_b   1.000
_cell.length_c   1.000
_cell.angle_alpha   90.00
_cell.angle_beta   90.00
_cell.angle_gamma   90.00
#
_symmetry.space_group_name_H-M   'P 1'
#
loop_
_entity.id
_entity.type
_entity.pdbx_description
1 polymer ?
#
loop_
_entity_poly.entity_id
_entity_poly.type
_entity_poly.pdbx_seq_one_letter_code
_entity_poly.pdbx_strand_id
1 'polypeptide(L)'
;MNNFLIQQSAKFFVLLLIAAAFTGCSPSVYYDTPLEFRNPEKYTSFMASYSPYLTGKKFYLDPGHGGEDRRSKGPAGEAVEADLNLKVGLYLRDFLTQAGAIVYMSRTKDTTVNLRDRSRLANESGADFFISIHHNAPGAGADRFINYTSTYYHAKETDYEYEPMERDMAKYIQRDLAYAMRNSGGLGSFDGTYSDYWIYPGAGFSVLRHTTIPSVLVEGSFFTHEYEEQRLIIDEFNKVQAWGIFRGIARYISQSIPKVSLKEKNHSNGLYTAVFSISDTVQINPKSIRVFSDSLETSDFVYQKDNREITISFKTPGERLIKIIAANSRGNHAFPYEEKILFTKD
;
A
#
# COMPACT_ATOMS: atom_id res chain seq x y z
N MET A 1 -22.93 -2.63 73.66
CA MET A 1 -22.73 -1.66 72.55
C MET A 1 -21.45 -1.90 71.74
N ASN A 2 -20.36 -2.44 72.30
CA ASN A 2 -19.09 -2.63 71.56
C ASN A 2 -19.12 -3.65 70.41
N ASN A 3 -19.83 -4.79 70.53
CA ASN A 3 -19.81 -5.82 69.47
C ASN A 3 -20.54 -5.41 68.18
N PHE A 4 -21.51 -4.50 68.26
CA PHE A 4 -22.28 -4.06 67.09
C PHE A 4 -21.49 -3.08 66.22
N LEU A 5 -20.70 -2.19 66.85
CA LEU A 5 -19.82 -1.25 66.16
C LEU A 5 -18.65 -1.96 65.46
N ILE A 6 -18.08 -3.00 66.09
CA ILE A 6 -17.00 -3.82 65.51
C ILE A 6 -17.49 -4.61 64.27
N GLN A 7 -18.73 -5.13 64.31
CA GLN A 7 -19.32 -5.80 63.14
C GLN A 7 -19.63 -4.86 61.98
N GLN A 8 -20.06 -3.63 62.25
CA GLN A 8 -20.28 -2.63 61.19
C GLN A 8 -18.96 -2.15 60.59
N SER A 9 -17.91 -1.93 61.40
CA SER A 9 -16.59 -1.54 60.90
C SER A 9 -15.94 -2.65 60.06
N ALA A 10 -16.09 -3.92 60.45
CA ALA A 10 -15.60 -5.05 59.67
C ALA A 10 -16.33 -5.20 58.33
N LYS A 11 -17.66 -5.02 58.29
CA LYS A 11 -18.44 -5.03 57.05
C LYS A 11 -18.06 -3.87 56.12
N PHE A 12 -17.82 -2.68 56.67
CA PHE A 12 -17.38 -1.52 55.90
C PHE A 12 -15.97 -1.71 55.32
N PHE A 13 -15.05 -2.30 56.10
CA PHE A 13 -13.70 -2.65 55.63
C PHE A 13 -13.70 -3.72 54.52
N VAL A 14 -14.57 -4.74 54.64
CA VAL A 14 -14.75 -5.76 53.59
C VAL A 14 -15.36 -5.16 52.33
N LEU A 15 -16.34 -4.25 52.44
CA LEU A 15 -16.89 -3.52 51.30
C LEU A 15 -15.86 -2.60 50.62
N LEU A 16 -14.97 -1.96 51.37
CA LEU A 16 -13.86 -1.15 50.85
C LEU A 16 -12.80 -2.01 50.15
N LEU A 17 -12.50 -3.20 50.68
CA LEU A 17 -11.61 -4.18 50.02
C LEU A 17 -12.22 -4.75 48.73
N ILE A 18 -13.53 -4.99 48.69
CA ILE A 18 -14.24 -5.41 47.48
C ILE A 18 -14.27 -4.27 46.45
N ALA A 19 -14.56 -3.04 46.87
CA ALA A 19 -14.51 -1.86 45.99
C ALA A 19 -13.09 -1.62 45.43
N ALA A 20 -12.05 -1.79 46.26
CA ALA A 20 -10.65 -1.70 45.83
C ALA A 20 -10.22 -2.85 44.89
N ALA A 21 -10.79 -4.05 45.07
CA ALA A 21 -10.57 -5.19 44.18
C ALA A 21 -11.22 -5.00 42.80
N PHE A 22 -12.28 -4.18 42.69
CA PHE A 22 -12.92 -3.84 41.41
C PHE A 22 -12.37 -2.57 40.74
N THR A 23 -11.58 -1.74 41.43
CA THR A 23 -10.87 -0.61 40.82
C THR A 23 -9.48 -0.98 40.27
N GLY A 24 -9.05 -2.24 40.43
CA GLY A 24 -7.70 -2.72 40.13
C GLY A 24 -7.54 -3.57 38.87
N CYS A 25 -8.59 -3.78 38.07
CA CYS A 25 -8.48 -4.46 36.79
C CYS A 25 -8.39 -3.43 35.66
N SER A 26 -7.21 -2.85 35.43
CA SER A 26 -6.95 -2.15 34.17
C SER A 26 -7.01 -3.20 33.05
N PRO A 27 -7.93 -3.13 32.08
CA PRO A 27 -7.82 -3.99 30.91
C PRO A 27 -6.55 -3.59 30.18
N SER A 28 -5.69 -4.59 30.04
CA SER A 28 -4.58 -4.74 29.11
C SER A 28 -4.68 -3.86 27.87
N VAL A 29 -3.55 -3.22 27.52
CA VAL A 29 -3.30 -2.64 26.19
C VAL A 29 -3.80 -3.60 25.10
N TYR A 30 -4.82 -3.17 24.34
CA TYR A 30 -5.53 -3.99 23.34
C TYR A 30 -4.84 -4.00 21.96
N TYR A 31 -3.80 -3.18 21.81
CA TYR A 31 -2.88 -3.12 20.67
C TYR A 31 -1.62 -2.36 21.10
N ASP A 32 -0.47 -2.70 20.53
CA ASP A 32 0.77 -1.99 20.85
C ASP A 32 0.80 -0.58 20.25
N THR A 33 0.90 0.44 21.10
CA THR A 33 1.14 1.82 20.64
C THR A 33 2.55 1.93 20.03
N PRO A 34 2.68 2.38 18.76
CA PRO A 34 3.97 2.58 18.10
C PRO A 34 4.94 3.42 18.94
N LEU A 35 6.24 3.13 18.82
CA LEU A 35 7.28 3.88 19.54
C LEU A 35 7.20 5.38 19.25
N GLU A 36 6.90 5.73 18.00
CA GLU A 36 6.79 7.12 17.57
C GLU A 36 5.62 7.84 18.24
N PHE A 37 4.53 7.14 18.56
CA PHE A 37 3.40 7.75 19.26
C PHE A 37 3.66 7.90 20.76
N ARG A 38 4.52 7.05 21.34
CA ARG A 38 4.93 7.13 22.75
C ARG A 38 6.08 8.11 22.99
N ASN A 39 6.84 8.46 21.95
CA ASN A 39 7.98 9.37 22.03
C ASN A 39 7.94 10.41 20.89
N PRO A 40 7.55 11.67 21.19
CA PRO A 40 7.46 12.75 20.21
C PRO A 40 8.76 13.05 19.45
N GLU A 41 9.93 12.83 20.06
CA GLU A 41 11.21 13.00 19.38
C GLU A 41 11.42 11.93 18.31
N LYS A 42 11.00 10.69 18.57
CA LYS A 42 11.05 9.60 17.59
C LYS A 42 10.10 9.85 16.43
N TYR A 43 8.91 10.37 16.69
CA TYR A 43 7.99 10.81 15.65
C TYR A 43 8.59 11.91 14.76
N THR A 44 9.09 12.97 15.39
CA THR A 44 9.69 14.11 14.69
C THR A 44 10.90 13.67 13.87
N SER A 45 11.77 12.84 14.43
CA SER A 45 12.95 12.30 13.75
C SER A 45 12.55 11.40 12.57
N PHE A 46 11.52 10.55 12.72
CA PHE A 46 10.99 9.75 11.62
C PHE A 46 10.49 10.65 10.49
N MET A 47 9.61 11.61 10.79
CA MET A 47 9.07 12.53 9.80
C MET A 47 10.18 13.32 9.08
N ALA A 48 11.13 13.88 9.82
CA ALA A 48 12.25 14.62 9.24
C ALA A 48 13.13 13.75 8.32
N SER A 49 13.31 12.46 8.64
CA SER A 49 14.12 11.55 7.83
C SER A 49 13.46 11.17 6.50
N TYR A 50 12.12 11.15 6.44
CA TYR A 50 11.37 10.70 5.26
C TYR A 50 10.75 11.83 4.43
N SER A 51 10.51 13.00 5.02
CA SER A 51 9.90 14.14 4.32
C SER A 51 10.63 14.55 3.03
N PRO A 52 11.99 14.57 2.96
CA PRO A 52 12.69 14.92 1.72
C PRO A 52 12.37 13.98 0.53
N TYR A 53 12.01 12.72 0.81
CA TYR A 53 11.66 11.75 -0.23
C TYR A 53 10.18 11.84 -0.66
N LEU A 54 9.32 12.30 0.25
CA LEU A 54 7.86 12.38 0.05
C LEU A 54 7.40 13.76 -0.43
N THR A 55 8.20 14.81 -0.21
CA THR A 55 7.85 16.19 -0.59
C THR A 55 7.51 16.28 -2.07
N GLY A 56 6.30 16.77 -2.37
CA GLY A 56 5.80 16.95 -3.73
C GLY A 56 5.36 15.67 -4.45
N LYS A 57 5.52 14.48 -3.84
CA LYS A 57 4.92 13.23 -4.35
C LYS A 57 3.42 13.30 -4.22
N LYS A 58 2.70 12.81 -5.23
CA LYS A 58 1.25 12.87 -5.29
C LYS A 58 0.65 11.49 -5.08
N PHE A 59 -0.25 11.36 -4.12
CA PHE A 59 -0.96 10.12 -3.81
C PHE A 59 -2.44 10.28 -4.04
N TYR A 60 -3.07 9.27 -4.60
CA TYR A 60 -4.51 9.12 -4.62
C TYR A 60 -4.91 8.00 -3.66
N LEU A 61 -5.61 8.36 -2.58
CA LEU A 61 -6.09 7.41 -1.59
C LEU A 61 -7.56 7.08 -1.87
N ASP A 62 -7.89 5.79 -1.87
CA ASP A 62 -9.24 5.31 -2.07
C ASP A 62 -9.75 4.54 -0.86
N PRO A 63 -10.41 5.20 0.10
CA PRO A 63 -11.18 4.50 1.12
C PRO A 63 -12.33 3.71 0.47
N GLY A 64 -12.24 2.39 0.51
CA GLY A 64 -13.23 1.47 -0.07
C GLY A 64 -14.66 1.72 0.43
N HIS A 65 -15.66 1.34 -0.36
CA HIS A 65 -17.10 1.43 0.00
C HIS A 65 -17.59 2.86 0.28
N GLY A 66 -18.68 3.03 1.04
CA GLY A 66 -19.22 4.32 1.48
C GLY A 66 -20.61 4.65 0.93
N GLY A 67 -21.32 5.51 1.67
CA GLY A 67 -22.69 5.92 1.36
C GLY A 67 -23.66 4.73 1.42
N GLU A 68 -24.23 4.32 0.29
CA GLU A 68 -25.16 3.19 0.24
C GLU A 68 -24.50 1.82 0.50
N ASP A 69 -23.18 1.71 0.29
CA ASP A 69 -22.42 0.48 0.48
C ASP A 69 -21.81 0.39 1.89
N ARG A 70 -22.63 -0.05 2.85
CA ARG A 70 -22.30 -0.13 4.29
C ARG A 70 -22.78 -1.43 4.95
N ARG A 71 -22.98 -2.47 4.13
CA ARG A 71 -23.54 -3.76 4.59
C ARG A 71 -22.51 -4.63 5.31
N SER A 72 -21.24 -4.44 5.00
CA SER A 72 -20.08 -5.07 5.65
C SER A 72 -19.93 -4.60 7.09
N LYS A 73 -20.34 -5.45 8.04
CA LYS A 73 -20.27 -5.17 9.48
C LYS A 73 -19.70 -6.37 10.27
N GLY A 74 -18.99 -6.09 11.35
CA GLY A 74 -18.49 -7.09 12.29
C GLY A 74 -19.61 -7.81 13.06
N PRO A 75 -19.28 -8.86 13.84
CA PRO A 75 -20.25 -9.68 14.57
C PRO A 75 -21.17 -8.89 15.52
N ALA A 76 -20.64 -7.89 16.22
CA ALA A 76 -21.39 -6.99 17.09
C ALA A 76 -22.07 -5.85 16.31
N GLY A 77 -21.68 -5.65 15.05
CA GLY A 77 -22.20 -4.61 14.18
C GLY A 77 -21.56 -3.23 14.39
N GLU A 78 -20.48 -3.16 15.18
CA GLU A 78 -19.81 -1.92 15.57
C GLU A 78 -18.68 -1.56 14.59
N ALA A 79 -17.97 -2.56 14.08
CA ALA A 79 -17.01 -2.38 13.00
C ALA A 79 -17.73 -2.35 11.64
N VAL A 80 -17.95 -1.16 11.09
CA VAL A 80 -18.47 -0.99 9.71
C VAL A 80 -17.32 -0.75 8.76
N GLU A 81 -17.13 -1.62 7.76
CA GLU A 81 -15.96 -1.58 6.88
C GLU A 81 -15.74 -0.21 6.22
N ALA A 82 -16.81 0.39 5.69
CA ALA A 82 -16.76 1.72 5.08
C ALA A 82 -16.26 2.82 6.03
N ASP A 83 -16.55 2.72 7.33
CA ASP A 83 -16.09 3.68 8.34
C ASP A 83 -14.62 3.45 8.70
N LEU A 84 -14.21 2.18 8.85
CA LEU A 84 -12.82 1.81 9.09
C LEU A 84 -11.92 2.29 7.96
N ASN A 85 -12.30 1.99 6.72
CA ASN A 85 -11.57 2.40 5.51
C ASN A 85 -11.42 3.92 5.45
N LEU A 86 -12.49 4.67 5.79
CA LEU A 86 -12.46 6.14 5.82
C LEU A 86 -11.50 6.66 6.89
N LYS A 87 -11.59 6.15 8.12
CA LYS A 87 -10.73 6.57 9.24
C LYS A 87 -9.26 6.34 8.91
N VAL A 88 -8.91 5.13 8.47
CA VAL A 88 -7.53 4.78 8.08
C VAL A 88 -7.06 5.67 6.92
N GLY A 89 -7.89 5.90 5.91
CA GLY A 89 -7.56 6.77 4.79
C GLY A 89 -7.32 8.24 5.18
N LEU A 90 -8.13 8.79 6.08
CA LEU A 90 -7.95 10.15 6.59
C LEU A 90 -6.66 10.29 7.41
N TYR A 91 -6.35 9.31 8.26
CA TYR A 91 -5.08 9.30 9.00
C TYR A 91 -3.87 9.15 8.08
N LEU A 92 -3.96 8.30 7.04
CA LEU A 92 -2.90 8.13 6.06
C LEU A 92 -2.67 9.43 5.26
N ARG A 93 -3.75 10.11 4.85
CA ARG A 93 -3.67 11.45 4.24
C ARG A 93 -2.90 12.40 5.13
N ASP A 94 -3.21 12.45 6.42
CA ASP A 94 -2.60 13.41 7.34
C ASP A 94 -1.10 13.15 7.51
N PHE A 95 -0.68 11.89 7.66
CA PHE A 95 0.74 11.54 7.73
C PHE A 95 1.51 11.85 6.44
N LEU A 96 0.93 11.53 5.28
CA LEU A 96 1.52 11.84 3.99
C LEU A 96 1.65 13.37 3.78
N THR A 97 0.58 14.11 4.10
CA THR A 97 0.55 15.58 3.97
C THR A 97 1.55 16.23 4.92
N GLN A 98 1.66 15.75 6.16
CA GLN A 98 2.66 16.24 7.11
C GLN A 98 4.10 15.99 6.63
N ALA A 99 4.34 14.91 5.89
CA ALA A 99 5.62 14.61 5.26
C ALA A 99 5.86 15.38 3.94
N GLY A 100 4.96 16.31 3.57
CA GLY A 100 5.08 17.18 2.40
C GLY A 100 4.51 16.59 1.10
N ALA A 101 3.85 15.44 1.15
CA ALA A 101 3.18 14.87 -0.02
C ALA A 101 1.87 15.62 -0.33
N ILE A 102 1.42 15.52 -1.57
CA ILE A 102 0.12 16.02 -2.03
C ILE A 102 -0.83 14.83 -2.07
N VAL A 103 -2.01 14.94 -1.44
CA VAL A 103 -2.95 13.83 -1.33
C VAL A 103 -4.30 14.19 -1.92
N TYR A 104 -4.77 13.37 -2.86
CA TYR A 104 -6.12 13.33 -3.37
C TYR A 104 -6.86 12.13 -2.75
N MET A 105 -8.18 12.21 -2.64
CA MET A 105 -8.97 11.11 -2.11
C MET A 105 -10.24 10.89 -2.91
N SER A 106 -10.65 9.63 -3.09
CA SER A 106 -11.94 9.30 -3.70
C SER A 106 -13.12 9.82 -2.88
N ARG A 107 -12.98 9.81 -1.55
CA ARG A 107 -13.92 10.41 -0.59
C ARG A 107 -13.20 10.81 0.69
N THR A 108 -13.69 11.89 1.32
CA THR A 108 -13.24 12.40 2.62
C THR A 108 -14.32 12.35 3.70
N LYS A 109 -15.51 11.85 3.33
CA LYS A 109 -16.68 11.65 4.18
C LYS A 109 -17.40 10.37 3.75
N ASP A 110 -18.44 9.98 4.48
CA ASP A 110 -19.28 8.85 4.11
C ASP A 110 -20.19 9.23 2.93
N THR A 111 -19.73 8.92 1.72
CA THR A 111 -20.44 9.15 0.46
C THR A 111 -20.15 8.02 -0.51
N THR A 112 -21.13 7.72 -1.36
CA THR A 112 -20.96 6.73 -2.43
C THR A 112 -19.99 7.24 -3.49
N VAL A 113 -19.02 6.39 -3.83
CA VAL A 113 -18.16 6.52 -5.01
C VAL A 113 -18.30 5.22 -5.79
N ASN A 114 -18.77 5.30 -7.04
CA ASN A 114 -18.96 4.12 -7.86
C ASN A 114 -17.64 3.41 -8.12
N LEU A 115 -17.67 2.09 -8.21
CA LEU A 115 -16.47 1.26 -8.41
C LEU A 115 -15.64 1.69 -9.63
N ARG A 116 -16.30 2.01 -10.75
CA ARG A 116 -15.63 2.48 -11.98
C ARG A 116 -15.03 3.88 -11.85
N ASP A 117 -15.63 4.73 -11.02
CA ASP A 117 -15.16 6.10 -10.83
C ASP A 117 -13.87 6.14 -10.00
N ARG A 118 -13.64 5.16 -9.13
CA ARG A 118 -12.45 5.11 -8.26
C ARG A 118 -11.15 5.10 -9.04
N SER A 119 -11.01 4.18 -10.01
CA SER A 119 -9.82 4.11 -10.88
C SER A 119 -9.77 5.25 -11.89
N ARG A 120 -10.93 5.65 -12.45
CA ARG A 120 -11.01 6.78 -13.39
C ARG A 120 -10.51 8.07 -12.75
N LEU A 121 -11.00 8.42 -11.56
CA LEU A 121 -10.59 9.61 -10.83
C LEU A 121 -9.11 9.53 -10.41
N ALA A 122 -8.60 8.35 -10.07
CA ALA A 122 -7.18 8.16 -9.80
C ALA A 122 -6.32 8.49 -11.03
N ASN A 123 -6.68 7.96 -12.20
CA ASN A 123 -5.97 8.21 -13.46
C ASN A 123 -6.03 9.70 -13.87
N GLU A 124 -7.15 10.37 -13.62
CA GLU A 124 -7.36 11.79 -13.94
C GLU A 124 -6.71 12.76 -12.92
N SER A 125 -6.36 12.29 -11.72
CA SER A 125 -5.88 13.15 -10.62
C SER A 125 -4.48 13.73 -10.81
N GLY A 126 -3.69 13.14 -11.71
CA GLY A 126 -2.26 13.43 -11.83
C GLY A 126 -1.44 12.96 -10.62
N ALA A 127 -1.94 11.98 -9.85
CA ALA A 127 -1.20 11.31 -8.80
C ALA A 127 -0.09 10.39 -9.36
N ASP A 128 0.96 10.20 -8.57
CA ASP A 128 2.06 9.28 -8.88
C ASP A 128 1.74 7.85 -8.41
N PHE A 129 0.91 7.70 -7.38
CA PHE A 129 0.57 6.42 -6.74
C PHE A 129 -0.91 6.35 -6.36
N PHE A 130 -1.49 5.16 -6.47
CA PHE A 130 -2.84 4.84 -6.01
C PHE A 130 -2.81 3.82 -4.86
N ILE A 131 -3.45 4.14 -3.74
CA ILE A 131 -3.57 3.25 -2.58
C ILE A 131 -5.05 3.08 -2.23
N SER A 132 -5.61 1.90 -2.47
CA SER A 132 -6.96 1.55 -2.03
C SER A 132 -6.89 0.90 -0.64
N ILE A 133 -7.85 1.23 0.24
CA ILE A 133 -7.84 0.86 1.66
C ILE A 133 -9.15 0.16 1.98
N HIS A 134 -9.04 -1.09 2.44
CA HIS A 134 -10.11 -2.01 2.75
C HIS A 134 -9.87 -2.76 4.07
N HIS A 135 -10.93 -3.41 4.57
CA HIS A 135 -10.84 -4.41 5.62
C HIS A 135 -11.60 -5.64 5.14
N ASN A 136 -11.04 -6.81 5.43
CA ASN A 136 -11.46 -8.04 4.82
C ASN A 136 -12.61 -8.69 5.59
N ALA A 137 -13.25 -9.67 4.94
CA ALA A 137 -14.14 -10.63 5.54
C ALA A 137 -13.89 -11.99 4.89
N PRO A 138 -14.01 -13.10 5.64
CA PRO A 138 -13.95 -14.39 5.03
C PRO A 138 -15.24 -14.58 4.19
N GLY A 139 -15.20 -15.51 3.23
CA GLY A 139 -16.39 -15.83 2.43
C GLY A 139 -17.58 -16.27 3.30
N ALA A 140 -18.79 -16.28 2.73
CA ALA A 140 -19.99 -16.69 3.46
C ALA A 140 -19.83 -18.08 4.10
N GLY A 141 -20.11 -18.19 5.40
CA GLY A 141 -20.01 -19.44 6.17
C GLY A 141 -18.60 -19.82 6.63
N ALA A 142 -17.59 -18.98 6.37
CA ALA A 142 -16.22 -19.21 6.80
C ALA A 142 -15.95 -18.74 8.25
N ASP A 143 -14.79 -19.14 8.75
CA ASP A 143 -14.39 -19.03 10.16
C ASP A 143 -14.25 -17.56 10.63
N ARG A 144 -14.95 -17.23 11.73
CA ARG A 144 -14.92 -15.92 12.41
C ARG A 144 -13.63 -15.67 13.21
N PHE A 145 -12.67 -16.61 13.16
CA PHE A 145 -11.35 -16.46 13.76
C PHE A 145 -10.23 -16.33 12.72
N ILE A 146 -10.58 -16.16 11.43
CA ILE A 146 -9.61 -15.77 10.40
C ILE A 146 -9.27 -14.29 10.59
N ASN A 147 -7.98 -14.01 10.75
CA ASN A 147 -7.46 -12.65 10.77
C ASN A 147 -6.00 -12.63 10.31
N TYR A 148 -5.71 -11.73 9.37
CA TYR A 148 -4.38 -11.39 8.90
C TYR A 148 -4.44 -10.07 8.14
N THR A 149 -3.28 -9.45 7.94
CA THR A 149 -3.13 -8.30 7.05
C THR A 149 -2.81 -8.80 5.64
N SER A 150 -3.23 -8.07 4.61
CA SER A 150 -2.78 -8.35 3.25
C SER A 150 -2.66 -7.09 2.39
N THR A 151 -1.72 -7.10 1.46
CA THR A 151 -1.58 -6.04 0.46
C THR A 151 -1.48 -6.65 -0.93
N TYR A 152 -2.29 -6.15 -1.84
CA TYR A 152 -2.48 -6.68 -3.18
C TYR A 152 -1.94 -5.73 -4.24
N TYR A 153 -1.38 -6.31 -5.30
CA TYR A 153 -0.98 -5.63 -6.53
C TYR A 153 -1.63 -6.31 -7.75
N HIS A 154 -1.70 -5.62 -8.90
CA HIS A 154 -2.32 -6.20 -10.07
C HIS A 154 -1.40 -7.19 -10.78
N ALA A 155 -1.93 -8.33 -11.24
CA ALA A 155 -1.20 -9.19 -12.16
C ALA A 155 -2.07 -9.87 -13.21
N LYS A 156 -1.42 -10.46 -14.22
CA LYS A 156 -2.06 -11.18 -15.32
C LYS A 156 -1.74 -12.67 -15.24
N GLU A 157 -2.54 -13.51 -15.91
CA GLU A 157 -2.43 -14.98 -15.88
C GLU A 157 -1.01 -15.49 -16.14
N THR A 158 -0.34 -14.90 -17.12
CA THR A 158 1.00 -15.29 -17.55
C THR A 158 2.09 -14.38 -16.99
N ASP A 159 1.74 -13.37 -16.19
CA ASP A 159 2.67 -12.36 -15.70
C ASP A 159 2.28 -11.87 -14.30
N TYR A 160 2.77 -12.61 -13.30
CA TYR A 160 2.63 -12.28 -11.88
C TYR A 160 3.47 -11.06 -11.46
N GLU A 161 4.27 -10.50 -12.35
CA GLU A 161 5.03 -9.28 -12.11
C GLU A 161 4.72 -8.26 -13.21
N TYR A 162 3.45 -8.19 -13.64
CA TYR A 162 3.01 -7.35 -14.77
C TYR A 162 3.53 -5.90 -14.66
N GLU A 163 3.36 -5.30 -13.49
CA GLU A 163 4.03 -4.07 -13.10
C GLU A 163 4.81 -4.31 -11.79
N PRO A 164 6.10 -4.72 -11.86
CA PRO A 164 6.85 -5.20 -10.70
C PRO A 164 6.96 -4.16 -9.58
N MET A 165 6.91 -2.87 -9.94
CA MET A 165 6.92 -1.75 -9.01
C MET A 165 5.76 -1.82 -8.00
N GLU A 166 4.57 -2.23 -8.44
CA GLU A 166 3.39 -2.36 -7.57
C GLU A 166 3.62 -3.43 -6.50
N ARG A 167 4.21 -4.56 -6.91
CA ARG A 167 4.61 -5.64 -5.99
C ARG A 167 5.67 -5.15 -5.00
N ASP A 168 6.66 -4.37 -5.43
CA ASP A 168 7.65 -3.81 -4.51
C ASP A 168 6.98 -2.94 -3.45
N MET A 169 6.15 -1.98 -3.88
CA MET A 169 5.40 -1.10 -2.98
C MET A 169 4.54 -1.91 -2.00
N ALA A 170 3.82 -2.92 -2.50
CA ALA A 170 2.98 -3.80 -1.69
C ALA A 170 3.78 -4.51 -0.59
N LYS A 171 4.98 -5.03 -0.89
CA LYS A 171 5.84 -5.71 0.11
C LYS A 171 6.27 -4.79 1.25
N TYR A 172 6.61 -3.54 0.94
CA TYR A 172 7.00 -2.56 1.96
C TYR A 172 5.83 -2.16 2.84
N ILE A 173 4.66 -1.92 2.24
CA ILE A 173 3.42 -1.60 2.95
C ILE A 173 3.02 -2.77 3.85
N GLN A 174 2.94 -3.98 3.29
CA GLN A 174 2.54 -5.18 3.99
C GLN A 174 3.41 -5.45 5.21
N ARG A 175 4.74 -5.37 5.07
CA ARG A 175 5.67 -5.61 6.19
C ARG A 175 5.42 -4.65 7.36
N ASP A 176 5.33 -3.35 7.10
CA ASP A 176 5.21 -2.34 8.16
C ASP A 176 3.78 -2.28 8.72
N LEU A 177 2.75 -2.56 7.91
CA LEU A 177 1.38 -2.77 8.36
C LEU A 177 1.28 -3.97 9.30
N ALA A 178 1.76 -5.15 8.89
CA ALA A 178 1.75 -6.35 9.71
C ALA A 178 2.45 -6.14 11.06
N TYR A 179 3.60 -5.45 11.03
CA TYR A 179 4.34 -5.10 12.23
C TYR A 179 3.54 -4.18 13.17
N ALA A 180 2.94 -3.11 12.64
CA ALA A 180 2.16 -2.16 13.43
C ALA A 180 0.90 -2.81 14.01
N MET A 181 0.26 -3.69 13.23
CA MET A 181 -0.96 -4.40 13.61
C MET A 181 -0.74 -5.53 14.59
N ARG A 182 0.51 -5.97 14.80
CA ARG A 182 0.81 -7.24 15.50
C ARG A 182 0.00 -8.40 14.93
N ASN A 183 -0.17 -8.38 13.61
CA ASN A 183 -1.00 -9.30 12.87
C ASN A 183 -0.23 -9.75 11.64
N SER A 184 -0.01 -11.06 11.49
CA SER A 184 0.82 -11.57 10.40
C SER A 184 0.17 -11.34 9.04
N GLY A 185 0.95 -11.53 7.99
CA GLY A 185 0.39 -11.77 6.66
C GLY A 185 -0.34 -13.10 6.58
N GLY A 186 -1.29 -13.21 5.66
CA GLY A 186 -1.97 -14.48 5.41
C GLY A 186 -1.02 -15.55 4.86
N LEU A 187 -1.32 -16.83 5.13
CA LEU A 187 -0.47 -17.97 4.75
C LEU A 187 -0.49 -18.30 3.25
N GLY A 188 -1.40 -17.71 2.47
CA GLY A 188 -1.42 -17.88 1.01
C GLY A 188 -0.24 -17.21 0.28
N SER A 189 0.58 -16.42 0.98
CA SER A 189 1.84 -15.87 0.48
C SER A 189 2.88 -15.90 1.60
N PHE A 190 4.14 -15.58 1.30
CA PHE A 190 5.21 -15.61 2.29
C PHE A 190 5.01 -14.58 3.42
N ASP A 191 4.51 -13.37 3.09
CA ASP A 191 4.45 -12.23 4.02
C ASP A 191 3.08 -11.51 4.04
N GLY A 192 2.09 -12.00 3.29
CA GLY A 192 0.80 -11.34 3.08
C GLY A 192 0.74 -10.44 1.85
N THR A 193 1.77 -10.46 0.99
CA THR A 193 1.74 -9.76 -0.30
C THR A 193 1.20 -10.66 -1.40
N TYR A 194 0.12 -10.24 -2.05
CA TYR A 194 -0.64 -11.07 -2.99
C TYR A 194 -0.78 -10.40 -4.35
N SER A 195 -0.83 -11.21 -5.41
CA SER A 195 -1.43 -10.75 -6.66
C SER A 195 -2.95 -10.85 -6.54
N ASP A 196 -3.66 -9.82 -7.01
CA ASP A 196 -5.13 -9.84 -7.10
C ASP A 196 -5.67 -10.96 -8.03
N TYR A 197 -4.85 -11.45 -8.95
CA TYR A 197 -5.14 -12.60 -9.81
C TYR A 197 -5.43 -13.86 -9.00
N TRP A 198 -4.77 -14.03 -7.83
CA TRP A 198 -5.02 -15.18 -6.97
C TRP A 198 -6.44 -15.17 -6.37
N ILE A 199 -7.00 -13.98 -6.18
CA ILE A 199 -8.34 -13.81 -5.61
C ILE A 199 -9.39 -13.87 -6.72
N TYR A 200 -9.12 -13.23 -7.86
CA TYR A 200 -10.01 -13.22 -9.03
C TYR A 200 -9.25 -13.58 -10.31
N PRO A 201 -9.01 -14.86 -10.61
CA PRO A 201 -8.31 -15.27 -11.82
C PRO A 201 -8.99 -14.71 -13.09
N GLY A 202 -8.20 -14.14 -13.99
CA GLY A 202 -8.65 -13.54 -15.25
C GLY A 202 -9.28 -12.14 -15.12
N ALA A 203 -9.59 -11.70 -13.90
CA ALA A 203 -10.12 -10.37 -13.63
C ALA A 203 -9.17 -9.55 -12.75
N GLY A 204 -8.83 -10.00 -11.56
CA GLY A 204 -8.21 -9.16 -10.54
C GLY A 204 -9.19 -8.12 -9.98
N PHE A 205 -8.72 -7.28 -9.06
CA PHE A 205 -9.53 -6.23 -8.46
C PHE A 205 -9.79 -5.12 -9.47
N SER A 206 -11.06 -4.71 -9.61
CA SER A 206 -11.46 -3.69 -10.58
C SER A 206 -10.68 -2.38 -10.42
N VAL A 207 -10.42 -1.97 -9.18
CA VAL A 207 -9.67 -0.73 -8.91
C VAL A 207 -8.20 -0.85 -9.26
N LEU A 208 -7.59 -2.03 -9.20
CA LEU A 208 -6.19 -2.22 -9.60
C LEU A 208 -6.08 -2.41 -11.12
N ARG A 209 -6.86 -3.34 -11.69
CA ARG A 209 -6.88 -3.64 -13.13
C ARG A 209 -7.10 -2.41 -14.03
N HIS A 210 -7.90 -1.44 -13.59
CA HIS A 210 -8.27 -0.26 -14.38
C HIS A 210 -7.49 1.01 -14.02
N THR A 211 -6.56 0.95 -13.07
CA THR A 211 -5.69 2.08 -12.74
C THR A 211 -4.42 2.01 -13.58
N THR A 212 -4.00 3.15 -14.14
CA THR A 212 -2.83 3.26 -15.03
C THR A 212 -1.61 3.87 -14.35
N ILE A 213 -1.75 4.29 -13.10
CA ILE A 213 -0.65 4.70 -12.22
C ILE A 213 -0.33 3.56 -11.25
N PRO A 214 0.90 3.43 -10.73
CA PRO A 214 1.27 2.39 -9.78
C PRO A 214 0.27 2.25 -8.62
N SER A 215 -0.32 1.07 -8.48
CA SER A 215 -1.50 0.83 -7.65
C SER A 215 -1.34 -0.34 -6.68
N VAL A 216 -1.87 -0.20 -5.47
CA VAL A 216 -2.02 -1.31 -4.51
C VAL A 216 -3.35 -1.21 -3.77
N LEU A 217 -3.84 -2.36 -3.27
CA LEU A 217 -4.99 -2.44 -2.38
C LEU A 217 -4.56 -3.05 -1.05
N VAL A 218 -4.85 -2.38 0.05
CA VAL A 218 -4.53 -2.82 1.41
C VAL A 218 -5.79 -3.37 2.07
N GLU A 219 -5.72 -4.58 2.57
CA GLU A 219 -6.70 -5.18 3.49
C GLU A 219 -6.10 -5.17 4.90
N GLY A 220 -6.57 -4.26 5.76
CA GLY A 220 -5.97 -3.99 7.07
C GLY A 220 -6.07 -5.16 8.04
N SER A 221 -7.25 -5.76 8.14
CA SER A 221 -7.54 -6.94 8.97
C SER A 221 -8.94 -7.44 8.64
N PHE A 222 -9.44 -8.45 9.36
CA PHE A 222 -10.78 -8.99 9.13
C PHE A 222 -11.80 -8.36 10.07
N PHE A 223 -12.71 -7.52 9.56
CA PHE A 223 -13.72 -6.87 10.40
C PHE A 223 -14.73 -7.84 11.01
N THR A 224 -14.84 -9.04 10.44
CA THR A 224 -15.68 -10.12 10.95
C THR A 224 -15.05 -10.92 12.08
N HIS A 225 -13.77 -10.68 12.40
CA HIS A 225 -13.07 -11.45 13.41
C HIS A 225 -13.49 -11.00 14.83
N GLU A 226 -13.94 -11.96 15.65
CA GLU A 226 -14.59 -11.71 16.94
C GLU A 226 -13.79 -10.75 17.85
N TYR A 227 -12.49 -10.99 18.01
CA TYR A 227 -11.63 -10.14 18.83
C TYR A 227 -11.00 -8.98 18.05
N GLU A 228 -10.99 -9.01 16.71
CA GLU A 228 -10.35 -7.92 15.97
C GLU A 228 -11.32 -6.75 15.84
N GLU A 229 -12.64 -7.00 15.76
CA GLU A 229 -13.68 -5.97 15.81
C GLU A 229 -13.47 -5.04 17.01
N GLN A 230 -13.22 -5.59 18.19
CA GLN A 230 -12.95 -4.82 19.40
C GLN A 230 -11.72 -3.89 19.28
N ARG A 231 -10.75 -4.19 18.39
CA ARG A 231 -9.55 -3.37 18.15
C ARG A 231 -9.91 -2.30 17.13
N LEU A 232 -10.60 -2.70 16.08
CA LEU A 232 -11.01 -1.85 14.96
C LEU A 232 -11.95 -0.72 15.36
N ILE A 233 -12.79 -0.92 16.38
CA ILE A 233 -13.64 0.15 16.90
C ILE A 233 -12.84 1.23 17.67
N ILE A 234 -11.60 0.94 18.06
CA ILE A 234 -10.72 1.91 18.72
C ILE A 234 -10.14 2.87 17.67
N ASP A 235 -10.45 4.14 17.80
CA ASP A 235 -10.00 5.16 16.86
C ASP A 235 -8.46 5.26 16.74
N GLU A 236 -7.76 5.23 17.88
CA GLU A 236 -6.29 5.25 17.91
C GLU A 236 -5.70 4.01 17.20
N PHE A 237 -6.36 2.84 17.23
CA PHE A 237 -5.88 1.67 16.50
C PHE A 237 -5.99 1.85 14.98
N ASN A 238 -7.02 2.53 14.48
CA ASN A 238 -7.11 2.93 13.07
C ASN A 238 -6.00 3.91 12.68
N LYS A 239 -5.55 4.76 13.62
CA LYS A 239 -4.37 5.61 13.41
C LYS A 239 -3.07 4.80 13.38
N VAL A 240 -2.94 3.75 14.20
CA VAL A 240 -1.81 2.80 14.17
C VAL A 240 -1.75 2.05 12.83
N GLN A 241 -2.90 1.63 12.28
CA GLN A 241 -3.00 1.03 10.95
C GLN A 241 -2.44 1.96 9.87
N ALA A 242 -2.96 3.19 9.81
CA ALA A 242 -2.50 4.20 8.87
C ALA A 242 -1.00 4.50 9.03
N TRP A 243 -0.48 4.47 10.26
CA TRP A 243 0.95 4.61 10.53
C TRP A 243 1.77 3.49 9.93
N GLY A 244 1.33 2.23 10.05
CA GLY A 244 1.99 1.08 9.42
C GLY A 244 2.07 1.23 7.90
N ILE A 245 0.96 1.60 7.25
CA ILE A 245 0.90 1.86 5.80
C ILE A 245 1.86 3.00 5.42
N PHE A 246 1.78 4.14 6.13
CA PHE A 246 2.63 5.30 5.89
C PHE A 246 4.13 4.95 6.00
N ARG A 247 4.52 4.21 7.04
CA ARG A 247 5.91 3.78 7.22
C ARG A 247 6.40 2.91 6.08
N GLY A 248 5.57 1.98 5.61
CA GLY A 248 5.87 1.17 4.44
C GLY A 248 6.13 2.02 3.19
N ILE A 249 5.21 2.94 2.88
CA ILE A 249 5.34 3.88 1.76
C ILE A 249 6.62 4.72 1.87
N ALA A 250 6.87 5.31 3.04
CA ALA A 250 8.03 6.16 3.28
C ALA A 250 9.35 5.40 3.07
N ARG A 251 9.43 4.16 3.57
CA ARG A 251 10.61 3.30 3.41
C ARG A 251 10.81 2.81 1.98
N TYR A 252 9.72 2.54 1.27
CA TYR A 252 9.77 2.16 -0.15
C TYR A 252 10.36 3.30 -0.99
N ILE A 253 9.80 4.51 -0.86
CA ILE A 253 10.22 5.67 -1.65
C ILE A 253 11.64 6.11 -1.26
N SER A 254 12.05 5.97 0.00
CA SER A 254 13.43 6.27 0.42
C SER A 254 14.48 5.33 -0.17
N GLN A 255 14.08 4.19 -0.76
CA GLN A 255 15.01 3.32 -1.48
C GLN A 255 15.29 3.78 -2.91
N SER A 256 14.73 4.93 -3.31
CA SER A 256 14.77 5.46 -4.67
C SER A 256 14.00 4.58 -5.67
N ILE A 257 13.44 5.20 -6.68
CA ILE A 257 12.64 4.54 -7.71
C ILE A 257 13.22 4.98 -9.05
N PRO A 258 13.75 4.06 -9.87
CA PRO A 258 14.29 4.41 -11.17
C PRO A 258 13.19 5.00 -12.07
N LYS A 259 13.60 5.87 -13.00
CA LYS A 259 12.71 6.39 -14.04
C LYS A 259 13.36 6.19 -15.39
N VAL A 260 12.64 5.54 -16.29
CA VAL A 260 13.03 5.36 -17.69
C VAL A 260 12.47 6.51 -18.51
N SER A 261 13.24 7.02 -19.45
CA SER A 261 12.80 8.01 -20.43
C SER A 261 13.51 7.83 -21.76
N LEU A 262 12.77 7.97 -22.87
CA LEU A 262 13.35 8.09 -24.20
C LEU A 262 14.21 9.36 -24.26
N LYS A 263 15.48 9.21 -24.64
CA LYS A 263 16.44 10.30 -24.76
C LYS A 263 16.55 10.80 -26.20
N GLU A 264 16.74 9.87 -27.13
CA GLU A 264 16.91 10.20 -28.55
C GLU A 264 16.55 9.01 -29.44
N LYS A 265 16.25 9.32 -30.70
CA LYS A 265 16.07 8.36 -31.78
C LYS A 265 17.01 8.75 -32.89
N ASN A 266 17.63 7.77 -33.54
CA ASN A 266 18.55 8.00 -34.65
C ASN A 266 18.31 6.99 -35.77
N HIS A 267 18.69 7.35 -36.99
CA HIS A 267 18.81 6.42 -38.10
C HIS A 267 20.18 6.60 -38.77
N SER A 268 21.03 5.58 -38.70
CA SER A 268 22.36 5.59 -39.31
C SER A 268 22.74 4.20 -39.79
N ASN A 269 23.47 4.12 -40.90
CA ASN A 269 23.96 2.85 -41.47
C ASN A 269 22.88 1.79 -41.67
N GLY A 270 21.64 2.21 -41.99
CA GLY A 270 20.50 1.32 -42.19
C GLY A 270 19.89 0.73 -40.91
N LEU A 271 20.29 1.23 -39.73
CA LEU A 271 19.78 0.84 -38.43
C LEU A 271 19.01 2.00 -37.80
N TYR A 272 17.81 1.72 -37.31
CA TYR A 272 17.00 2.64 -36.51
C TYR A 272 17.27 2.36 -35.04
N THR A 273 17.66 3.35 -34.27
CA THR A 273 17.99 3.18 -32.86
C THR A 273 17.17 4.10 -31.97
N ALA A 274 16.87 3.64 -30.76
CA ALA A 274 16.33 4.45 -29.69
C ALA A 274 17.20 4.27 -28.44
N VAL A 275 17.56 5.40 -27.82
CA VAL A 275 18.33 5.44 -26.59
C VAL A 275 17.43 5.87 -25.44
N PHE A 276 17.43 5.11 -24.36
CA PHE A 276 16.65 5.36 -23.16
C PHE A 276 17.60 5.57 -21.98
N SER A 277 17.36 6.61 -21.19
CA SER A 277 18.10 6.85 -19.95
C SER A 277 17.34 6.28 -18.76
N ILE A 278 18.05 5.68 -17.81
CA ILE A 278 17.48 5.27 -16.52
C ILE A 278 18.04 6.17 -15.42
N SER A 279 17.24 7.15 -14.98
CA SER A 279 17.62 8.06 -13.90
C SER A 279 17.31 7.45 -12.54
N ASP A 280 18.30 7.41 -11.64
CA ASP A 280 18.15 6.98 -10.25
C ASP A 280 19.30 7.59 -9.40
N THR A 281 19.12 7.69 -8.09
CA THR A 281 20.18 8.01 -7.12
C THR A 281 21.03 6.79 -6.74
N VAL A 282 20.54 5.59 -7.06
CA VAL A 282 21.18 4.30 -6.82
C VAL A 282 21.59 3.67 -8.15
N GLN A 283 22.58 2.78 -8.13
CA GLN A 283 22.98 2.07 -9.34
C GLN A 283 21.90 1.10 -9.83
N ILE A 284 21.77 0.98 -11.15
CA ILE A 284 20.86 0.01 -11.77
C ILE A 284 21.47 -1.39 -11.70
N ASN A 285 20.66 -2.39 -11.38
CA ASN A 285 21.06 -3.78 -11.47
C ASN A 285 20.91 -4.25 -12.94
N PRO A 286 22.01 -4.49 -13.68
CA PRO A 286 21.91 -4.85 -15.09
C PRO A 286 21.13 -6.14 -15.34
N LYS A 287 21.12 -7.07 -14.37
CA LYS A 287 20.39 -8.35 -14.48
C LYS A 287 18.88 -8.21 -14.35
N SER A 288 18.40 -7.05 -13.91
CA SER A 288 16.96 -6.76 -13.79
C SER A 288 16.37 -6.13 -15.05
N ILE A 289 17.21 -5.76 -16.02
CA ILE A 289 16.76 -5.07 -17.23
C ILE A 289 16.09 -6.08 -18.15
N ARG A 290 14.82 -5.82 -18.47
CA ARG A 290 14.03 -6.55 -19.45
C ARG A 290 13.46 -5.54 -20.44
N VAL A 291 13.60 -5.83 -21.73
CA VAL A 291 13.14 -4.97 -22.81
C VAL A 291 12.15 -5.76 -23.64
N PHE A 292 11.02 -5.14 -23.96
CA PHE A 292 9.98 -5.71 -24.79
C PHE A 292 9.75 -4.84 -26.00
N SER A 293 9.60 -5.47 -27.17
CA SER A 293 9.17 -4.85 -28.41
C SER A 293 7.92 -5.57 -28.91
N ASP A 294 6.84 -4.82 -29.12
CA ASP A 294 5.54 -5.37 -29.57
C ASP A 294 5.09 -6.56 -28.71
N SER A 295 5.18 -6.38 -27.38
CA SER A 295 4.84 -7.36 -26.35
C SER A 295 5.72 -8.62 -26.29
N LEU A 296 6.80 -8.69 -27.06
CA LEU A 296 7.77 -9.78 -27.01
C LEU A 296 9.05 -9.33 -26.31
N GLU A 297 9.46 -10.08 -25.29
CA GLU A 297 10.75 -9.86 -24.62
C GLU A 297 11.90 -10.10 -25.60
N THR A 298 12.89 -9.20 -25.59
CA THR A 298 14.04 -9.26 -26.50
C THR A 298 15.35 -9.07 -25.75
N SER A 299 16.37 -9.81 -26.17
CA SER A 299 17.76 -9.60 -25.77
C SER A 299 18.53 -8.62 -26.67
N ASP A 300 17.89 -8.12 -27.73
CA ASP A 300 18.52 -7.26 -28.74
C ASP A 300 18.59 -5.80 -28.29
N PHE A 301 19.26 -5.57 -27.16
CA PHE A 301 19.57 -4.26 -26.62
C PHE A 301 20.97 -4.23 -26.02
N VAL A 302 21.54 -3.03 -25.91
CA VAL A 302 22.81 -2.81 -25.22
C VAL A 302 22.57 -1.89 -24.03
N TYR A 303 22.95 -2.34 -22.84
CA TYR A 303 22.98 -1.49 -21.65
C TYR A 303 24.39 -0.99 -21.37
N GLN A 304 24.55 0.33 -21.34
CA GLN A 304 25.79 1.00 -20.99
C GLN A 304 25.72 1.45 -19.53
N LYS A 305 26.56 0.86 -18.68
CA LYS A 305 26.49 1.05 -17.23
C LYS A 305 26.89 2.47 -16.79
N ASP A 306 27.84 3.08 -17.47
CA ASP A 306 28.46 4.35 -17.04
C ASP A 306 27.49 5.54 -17.15
N ASN A 307 26.73 5.59 -18.25
CA ASN A 307 25.69 6.59 -18.50
C ASN A 307 24.27 6.08 -18.16
N ARG A 308 24.11 4.80 -17.82
CA ARG A 308 22.82 4.15 -17.52
C ARG A 308 21.84 4.24 -18.69
N GLU A 309 22.35 3.98 -19.89
CA GLU A 309 21.59 4.06 -21.13
C GLU A 309 21.32 2.67 -21.72
N ILE A 310 20.08 2.46 -22.16
CA ILE A 310 19.68 1.29 -22.95
C ILE A 310 19.57 1.75 -24.40
N THR A 311 20.27 1.09 -25.31
CA THR A 311 20.12 1.28 -26.75
C THR A 311 19.40 0.07 -27.35
N ILE A 312 18.28 0.32 -28.03
CA ILE A 312 17.53 -0.68 -28.80
C ILE A 312 17.72 -0.37 -30.28
N SER A 313 17.79 -1.40 -31.13
CA SER A 313 18.07 -1.25 -32.55
C SER A 313 17.16 -2.11 -33.43
N PHE A 314 16.69 -1.54 -34.53
CA PHE A 314 15.83 -2.21 -35.52
C PHE A 314 16.39 -2.03 -36.93
N LYS A 315 16.23 -3.05 -37.78
CA LYS A 315 16.61 -3.00 -39.20
C LYS A 315 15.52 -2.40 -40.10
N THR A 316 14.28 -2.44 -39.65
CA THR A 316 13.12 -1.99 -40.42
C THR A 316 12.49 -0.78 -39.75
N PRO A 317 12.01 0.21 -40.55
CA PRO A 317 11.21 1.29 -40.00
C PRO A 317 9.86 0.76 -39.53
N GLY A 318 9.14 1.59 -38.78
CA GLY A 318 7.78 1.32 -38.33
C GLY A 318 7.52 1.80 -36.91
N GLU A 319 6.24 1.78 -36.52
CA GLU A 319 5.85 1.92 -35.13
C GLU A 319 6.17 0.63 -34.37
N ARG A 320 6.73 0.79 -33.16
CA ARG A 320 6.97 -0.30 -32.21
C ARG A 320 6.46 0.12 -30.84
N LEU A 321 5.81 -0.80 -30.13
CA LEU A 321 5.53 -0.63 -28.71
C LEU A 321 6.76 -1.07 -27.91
N ILE A 322 7.37 -0.15 -27.17
CA ILE A 322 8.55 -0.44 -26.35
C ILE A 322 8.16 -0.39 -24.87
N LYS A 323 8.37 -1.48 -24.15
CA LYS A 323 8.29 -1.53 -22.68
C LYS A 323 9.66 -1.86 -22.10
N ILE A 324 10.06 -1.14 -21.05
CA ILE A 324 11.33 -1.33 -20.37
C ILE A 324 11.07 -1.52 -18.88
N ILE A 325 11.52 -2.66 -18.35
CA ILE A 325 11.54 -2.94 -16.92
C ILE A 325 13.00 -2.90 -16.47
N ALA A 326 13.27 -2.21 -15.37
CA ALA A 326 14.57 -2.20 -14.71
C ALA A 326 14.40 -1.99 -13.21
N ALA A 327 15.32 -2.52 -12.42
CA ALA A 327 15.39 -2.27 -10.98
C ALA A 327 16.75 -1.71 -10.58
N ASN A 328 16.75 -0.92 -9.51
CA ASN A 328 17.99 -0.52 -8.88
C ASN A 328 18.60 -1.66 -8.05
N SER A 329 19.84 -1.47 -7.60
CA SER A 329 20.58 -2.46 -6.82
C SER A 329 20.00 -2.72 -5.42
N ARG A 330 18.97 -1.97 -4.99
CA ARG A 330 18.21 -2.22 -3.76
C ARG A 330 16.94 -3.04 -4.01
N GLY A 331 16.66 -3.38 -5.27
CA GLY A 331 15.53 -4.20 -5.67
C GLY A 331 14.24 -3.44 -5.94
N ASN A 332 14.26 -2.10 -5.99
CA ASN A 332 13.10 -1.30 -6.39
C ASN A 332 13.07 -1.17 -7.92
N HIS A 333 11.95 -1.58 -8.51
CA HIS A 333 11.68 -1.44 -9.94
C HIS A 333 11.29 -0.02 -10.30
N ALA A 334 11.59 0.33 -11.56
CA ALA A 334 11.31 1.62 -12.14
C ALA A 334 9.79 1.90 -12.22
N PHE A 335 9.44 3.18 -12.31
CA PHE A 335 8.10 3.55 -12.78
C PHE A 335 7.77 2.83 -14.10
N PRO A 336 6.52 2.32 -14.27
CA PRO A 336 6.08 1.70 -15.51
C PRO A 336 6.44 2.58 -16.71
N TYR A 337 7.13 1.98 -17.68
CA TYR A 337 7.50 2.64 -18.93
C TYR A 337 7.05 1.77 -20.10
N GLU A 338 6.10 2.31 -20.86
CA GLU A 338 5.62 1.73 -22.10
C GLU A 338 5.25 2.87 -23.06
N GLU A 339 5.83 2.88 -24.26
CA GLU A 339 5.62 3.95 -25.23
C GLU A 339 5.60 3.39 -26.66
N LYS A 340 4.68 3.90 -27.48
CA LYS A 340 4.69 3.66 -28.93
C LYS A 340 5.67 4.61 -29.60
N ILE A 341 6.69 4.05 -30.25
CA ILE A 341 7.77 4.81 -30.87
C ILE A 341 7.75 4.56 -32.37
N LEU A 342 7.61 5.65 -33.14
CA LEU A 342 7.75 5.63 -34.58
C LEU A 342 9.24 5.77 -34.98
N PHE A 343 9.75 4.74 -35.66
CA PHE A 343 11.07 4.70 -36.26
C PHE A 343 10.96 4.96 -37.77
N THR A 344 11.40 6.13 -38.21
CA THR A 344 11.39 6.55 -39.62
C THR A 344 12.78 6.96 -40.05
N LYS A 345 13.00 7.01 -41.37
CA LYS A 345 14.14 7.77 -41.90
C LYS A 345 13.74 9.23 -41.76
N ASP A 346 14.52 9.98 -40.99
CA ASP A 346 14.34 11.44 -40.91
C ASP A 346 14.43 12.09 -42.29
#